data_AF-A0A954XAT9-F1
#
_entry.id   AF-A0A954XAT9-F1
#
_cell.length_a   1.000
_cell.length_b   1.000
_cell.length_c   1.000
_cell.angle_alpha   90.00
_cell.angle_beta   90.00
_cell.angle_gamma   90.00
#
_symmetry.space_group_name_H-M   'P 1'
#
loop_
_entity.id
_entity.type
_entity.pdbx_description
1 polymer ?
#
loop_
_entity_poly.entity_id
_entity_poly.type
_entity_poly.pdbx_seq_one_letter_code
_entity_poly.pdbx_strand_id
1 'polypeptide(L)'
;MTCHDSQLGLNDRARQLCERLIQRAAECRVAITRLDSGCRVIDCGAKIVGGLEAGRAMAEICLAGLGRVSLVGDRDGHGPLVQIATDQPVAACMASQYAGWQIAGEKFFAMGSGPMRAAFGGEKLFDDIGCREQATHAVGVLETNKVPPD
;
A
#
# COMPACT_ATOMS: atom_id res chain seq x y z
N MET A 1 22.74 1.50 1.51
CA MET A 1 22.13 0.27 2.02
C MET A 1 21.19 -0.21 0.93
N THR A 2 21.57 -1.25 0.18
CA THR A 2 20.78 -1.80 -0.93
C THR A 2 19.92 -2.97 -0.45
N CYS A 3 18.83 -3.24 -1.15
CA CYS A 3 17.99 -4.41 -0.90
C CYS A 3 18.71 -5.65 -1.41
N HIS A 4 19.27 -6.46 -0.51
CA HIS A 4 20.10 -7.63 -0.84
C HIS A 4 19.29 -8.92 -1.06
N ASP A 5 18.01 -8.95 -0.67
CA ASP A 5 17.13 -10.11 -0.84
C ASP A 5 16.14 -9.89 -1.99
N SER A 6 16.44 -10.46 -3.15
CA SER A 6 15.56 -10.50 -4.33
C SER A 6 14.30 -11.37 -4.14
N GLN A 7 13.96 -11.75 -2.91
CA GLN A 7 12.91 -12.74 -2.60
C GLN A 7 12.02 -12.39 -1.39
N LEU A 8 11.89 -11.11 -1.05
CA LEU A 8 10.98 -10.71 0.03
C LEU A 8 9.49 -10.88 -0.31
N GLY A 9 9.13 -11.03 -1.59
CA GLY A 9 7.75 -11.25 -2.04
C GLY A 9 6.82 -10.11 -1.62
N LEU A 10 7.19 -8.86 -1.95
CA LEU A 10 6.52 -7.67 -1.43
C LEU A 10 5.05 -7.62 -1.86
N ASN A 11 4.78 -7.92 -3.13
CA ASN A 11 3.42 -7.93 -3.64
C ASN A 11 2.58 -9.07 -3.04
N ASP A 12 3.18 -10.25 -2.85
CA ASP A 12 2.42 -11.40 -2.33
C ASP A 12 2.10 -11.24 -0.83
N ARG A 13 3.01 -10.63 -0.04
CA ARG A 13 2.73 -10.22 1.35
C ARG A 13 1.61 -9.19 1.44
N ALA A 14 1.66 -8.15 0.61
CA ALA A 14 0.62 -7.13 0.56
C ALA A 14 -0.72 -7.72 0.11
N ARG A 15 -0.73 -8.66 -0.84
CA ARG A 15 -1.94 -9.37 -1.27
C ARG A 15 -2.59 -10.11 -0.10
N GLN A 16 -1.81 -10.81 0.71
CA GLN A 16 -2.34 -11.49 1.90
C GLN A 16 -2.93 -10.52 2.93
N LEU A 17 -2.33 -9.33 3.09
CA LEU A 17 -2.89 -8.26 3.92
C LEU A 17 -4.21 -7.72 3.35
N CYS A 18 -4.30 -7.52 2.03
CA CYS A 18 -5.54 -7.14 1.38
C CYS A 18 -6.64 -8.19 1.60
N GLU A 19 -6.35 -9.50 1.47
CA GLU A 19 -7.36 -10.53 1.76
C GLU A 19 -7.88 -10.45 3.20
N ARG A 20 -7.00 -10.21 4.18
CA ARG A 20 -7.41 -10.02 5.58
C ARG A 20 -8.28 -8.78 5.77
N LEU A 21 -7.97 -7.68 5.07
CA LEU A 21 -8.78 -6.47 5.09
C LEU A 21 -10.17 -6.71 4.48
N ILE A 22 -10.23 -7.41 3.34
CA ILE A 22 -11.48 -7.78 2.67
C ILE A 22 -12.36 -8.66 3.57
N GLN A 23 -11.77 -9.64 4.25
CA GLN A 23 -12.49 -10.49 5.21
C GLN A 23 -13.09 -9.70 6.38
N ARG A 24 -12.52 -8.54 6.71
CA ARG A 24 -12.95 -7.65 7.80
C ARG A 24 -13.62 -6.37 7.29
N ALA A 25 -14.16 -6.40 6.07
CA ALA A 25 -14.61 -5.19 5.38
C ALA A 25 -15.61 -4.35 6.18
N ALA A 26 -16.59 -5.01 6.81
CA ALA A 26 -17.60 -4.34 7.63
C ALA A 26 -17.00 -3.67 8.88
N GLU A 27 -16.08 -4.37 9.59
CA GLU A 27 -15.40 -3.84 10.78
C GLU A 27 -14.52 -2.64 10.43
N CYS A 28 -13.79 -2.74 9.32
CA CYS A 28 -12.88 -1.70 8.85
C CYS A 28 -13.61 -0.57 8.10
N ARG A 29 -14.91 -0.72 7.81
CA ARG A 29 -15.72 0.20 7.01
C ARG A 29 -15.09 0.48 5.63
N VAL A 30 -14.68 -0.59 4.94
CA VAL A 30 -14.16 -0.54 3.56
C VAL A 30 -15.17 -1.12 2.56
N ALA A 31 -15.12 -0.66 1.32
CA ALA A 31 -15.96 -1.18 0.23
C ALA A 31 -15.09 -1.83 -0.85
N ILE A 32 -15.57 -2.92 -1.42
CA ILE A 32 -14.85 -3.68 -2.45
C ILE A 32 -15.64 -3.64 -3.74
N THR A 33 -15.00 -3.21 -4.82
CA THR A 33 -15.53 -3.34 -6.18
C THR A 33 -14.56 -4.16 -7.02
N ARG A 34 -15.09 -4.77 -8.08
CA ARG A 34 -14.30 -5.47 -9.10
C ARG A 34 -14.52 -4.76 -10.44
N LEU A 35 -13.42 -4.40 -11.09
CA LEU A 35 -13.39 -3.83 -12.43
C LEU A 35 -13.59 -4.90 -13.50
N ASP A 36 -13.86 -4.54 -14.75
CA ASP A 36 -14.08 -5.51 -15.83
C ASP A 36 -12.78 -6.26 -16.15
N SER A 37 -11.62 -5.61 -15.97
CA SER A 37 -10.30 -6.24 -16.00
C SER A 37 -10.07 -7.32 -14.93
N GLY A 38 -10.98 -7.45 -13.96
CA GLY A 38 -10.87 -8.36 -12.81
C GLY A 38 -10.07 -7.80 -11.64
N CYS A 39 -9.52 -6.58 -11.78
CA CYS A 39 -8.88 -5.85 -10.69
C CYS A 39 -9.87 -5.62 -9.54
N ARG A 40 -9.41 -5.78 -8.29
CA ARG A 40 -10.21 -5.47 -7.09
C ARG A 40 -9.78 -4.12 -6.56
N VAL A 41 -10.73 -3.21 -6.42
CA VAL A 41 -10.54 -1.91 -5.78
C VAL A 41 -11.10 -1.98 -4.37
N ILE A 42 -10.27 -1.70 -3.38
CA ILE A 42 -10.68 -1.55 -1.98
C ILE A 42 -10.75 -0.04 -1.71
N ASP A 43 -11.97 0.51 -1.66
CA ASP A 43 -12.18 1.89 -1.24
C ASP A 43 -12.01 1.97 0.28
N CYS A 44 -11.02 2.75 0.73
CA CYS A 44 -10.70 2.99 2.13
C CYS A 44 -11.10 4.40 2.62
N GLY A 45 -11.74 5.23 1.77
CA GLY A 45 -12.06 6.61 2.15
C GLY A 45 -12.42 7.59 1.02
N ALA A 46 -12.50 7.15 -0.24
CA ALA A 46 -12.78 8.01 -1.39
C ALA A 46 -14.27 8.31 -1.54
N LYS A 47 -15.14 7.30 -1.41
CA LYS A 47 -16.61 7.44 -1.44
C LYS A 47 -17.29 7.00 -0.14
N ILE A 48 -16.52 6.40 0.76
CA ILE A 48 -16.97 5.93 2.06
C ILE A 48 -16.19 6.63 3.17
N VAL A 49 -16.65 6.48 4.41
CA VAL A 49 -16.00 7.11 5.57
C VAL A 49 -14.63 6.49 5.92
N GLY A 50 -14.45 5.18 5.69
CA GLY A 50 -13.24 4.48 6.12
C GLY A 50 -13.14 4.40 7.65
N GLY A 51 -11.94 4.25 8.21
CA GLY A 51 -11.73 4.25 9.66
C GLY A 51 -10.29 4.05 10.08
N LEU A 52 -10.04 4.14 11.39
CA LEU A 52 -8.71 3.98 11.98
C LEU A 52 -8.07 2.63 11.63
N GLU A 53 -8.82 1.53 11.75
CA GLU A 53 -8.31 0.21 11.39
C GLU A 53 -8.10 0.02 9.88
N ALA A 54 -8.93 0.65 9.03
CA ALA A 54 -8.68 0.66 7.59
C ALA A 54 -7.38 1.41 7.26
N GLY A 55 -7.15 2.57 7.88
CA GLY A 55 -5.92 3.34 7.73
C GLY A 55 -4.68 2.58 8.23
N ARG A 56 -4.78 1.95 9.41
CA ARG A 56 -3.71 1.11 9.98
C ARG A 56 -3.37 -0.07 9.06
N ALA A 57 -4.38 -0.79 8.58
CA ALA A 57 -4.19 -1.91 7.65
C ALA A 57 -3.62 -1.45 6.30
N MET A 58 -4.12 -0.35 5.75
CA MET A 58 -3.61 0.25 4.51
C MET A 58 -2.14 0.68 4.65
N ALA A 59 -1.74 1.23 5.79
CA ALA A 59 -0.34 1.56 6.05
C ALA A 59 0.56 0.31 6.07
N GLU A 60 0.11 -0.81 6.65
CA GLU A 60 0.84 -2.09 6.60
C GLU A 60 0.91 -2.66 5.18
N ILE A 61 -0.14 -2.48 4.37
CA ILE A 61 -0.15 -2.84 2.95
C ILE A 61 0.87 -2.00 2.17
N CYS A 62 0.93 -0.68 2.41
CA CYS A 62 1.95 0.19 1.84
C CYS A 62 3.36 -0.26 2.21
N LEU A 63 3.55 -0.79 3.42
CA LEU A 63 4.83 -1.32 3.90
C LEU A 63 5.09 -2.78 3.49
N ALA A 64 4.26 -3.37 2.63
CA ALA A 64 4.33 -4.78 2.22
C ALA A 64 4.39 -5.79 3.38
N GLY A 65 3.81 -5.44 4.54
CA GLY A 65 3.89 -6.25 5.75
C GLY A 65 5.29 -6.35 6.39
N LEU A 66 6.24 -5.53 5.95
CA LEU A 66 7.60 -5.47 6.52
C LEU A 66 7.74 -4.40 7.61
N GLY A 67 6.66 -3.67 7.91
CA GLY A 67 6.58 -2.78 9.06
C GLY A 67 5.36 -3.11 9.91
N ARG A 68 5.52 -3.05 11.23
CA ARG A 68 4.40 -3.14 12.19
C ARG A 68 3.82 -1.76 12.40
N VAL A 69 2.51 -1.61 12.19
CA VAL A 69 1.80 -0.34 12.41
C VAL A 69 0.85 -0.47 13.59
N SER A 70 0.99 0.41 14.56
CA SER A 70 0.14 0.45 15.75
C SER A 70 -0.41 1.85 15.99
N LEU A 71 -1.67 1.93 16.41
CA LEU A 71 -2.27 3.16 16.89
C LEU A 71 -2.07 3.21 18.41
N VAL A 72 -1.35 4.21 18.89
CA VAL A 72 -1.07 4.40 20.31
C VAL A 72 -1.74 5.68 20.80
N GLY A 73 -2.11 5.72 22.07
CA GLY A 73 -2.71 6.92 22.65
C GLY A 73 -1.71 8.08 22.71
N ASP A 74 -2.15 9.26 22.34
CA ASP A 74 -1.44 10.49 22.64
C ASP A 74 -1.69 10.92 24.10
N ARG A 75 -0.65 11.36 24.79
CA ARG A 75 -0.75 11.85 26.18
C ARG A 75 -1.37 13.24 26.25
N ASP A 76 -1.24 14.02 25.18
CA ASP A 76 -1.70 15.42 25.11
C ASP A 76 -3.12 15.56 24.50
N GLY A 77 -3.75 14.42 24.17
CA GLY A 77 -5.16 14.37 23.74
C GLY A 77 -5.42 14.77 22.30
N HIS A 78 -4.42 14.80 21.43
CA HIS A 78 -4.56 15.18 20.02
C HIS A 78 -5.14 14.07 19.11
N GLY A 79 -5.38 12.88 19.65
CA GLY A 79 -5.88 11.71 18.92
C GLY A 79 -4.87 10.55 18.92
N PRO A 80 -5.07 9.51 18.11
CA PRO A 80 -4.13 8.40 18.05
C PRO A 80 -2.85 8.81 17.31
N LEU A 81 -1.69 8.42 17.85
CA LEU A 81 -0.41 8.47 17.17
C LEU A 81 -0.20 7.18 16.37
N VAL A 82 0.49 7.28 15.24
CA VAL A 82 0.89 6.12 14.44
C VAL A 82 2.34 5.75 14.79
N GLN A 83 2.53 4.58 15.38
CA GLN A 83 3.85 4.02 15.64
C GLN A 83 4.18 2.99 14.54
N ILE A 84 5.36 3.14 13.92
CA ILE A 84 5.86 2.22 12.90
C ILE A 84 7.24 1.71 13.32
N ALA A 85 7.43 0.39 13.24
CA ALA A 85 8.72 -0.25 13.44
C ALA A 85 9.01 -1.22 12.29
N THR A 86 10.22 -1.18 11.74
CA THR A 86 10.67 -2.05 10.65
C THR A 86 12.17 -2.32 10.75
N ASP A 87 12.57 -3.56 10.48
CA ASP A 87 13.97 -3.96 10.31
C ASP A 87 14.40 -3.92 8.82
N GLN A 88 13.47 -3.57 7.93
CA GLN A 88 13.66 -3.59 6.47
C GLN A 88 13.33 -2.21 5.85
N PRO A 89 13.95 -1.10 6.30
CA PRO A 89 13.55 0.24 5.92
C PRO A 89 13.64 0.51 4.41
N VAL A 90 14.61 -0.08 3.72
CA VAL A 90 14.75 0.10 2.25
C VAL A 90 13.59 -0.58 1.51
N ALA A 91 13.30 -1.85 1.83
CA ALA A 91 12.23 -2.58 1.19
C ALA A 91 10.83 -2.05 1.59
N ALA A 92 10.61 -1.82 2.88
CA ALA A 92 9.33 -1.37 3.42
C ALA A 92 9.03 0.09 3.02
N CYS A 93 9.97 1.01 3.25
CA CYS A 93 9.70 2.44 3.09
C CYS A 93 9.99 2.91 1.65
N MET A 94 11.14 2.54 1.07
CA MET A 94 11.55 3.08 -0.24
C MET A 94 10.99 2.30 -1.43
N ALA A 95 11.11 0.96 -1.41
CA ALA A 95 10.64 0.12 -2.51
C ALA A 95 9.11 -0.06 -2.53
N SER A 96 8.44 0.12 -1.39
CA SER A 96 7.01 -0.09 -1.23
C SER A 96 6.27 1.18 -0.82
N GLN A 97 6.39 1.63 0.43
CA GLN A 97 5.53 2.69 0.99
C GLN A 97 5.61 4.03 0.25
N TYR A 98 6.79 4.41 -0.23
CA TYR A 98 7.02 5.70 -0.85
C TYR A 98 6.07 5.91 -2.05
N ALA A 99 5.41 7.07 -2.06
CA ALA A 99 4.51 7.52 -3.11
C ALA A 99 5.30 8.05 -4.32
N GLY A 100 6.14 7.20 -4.92
CA GLY A 100 7.08 7.58 -5.97
C GLY A 100 6.52 7.52 -7.39
N TRP A 101 5.40 6.81 -7.60
CA TRP A 101 4.85 6.61 -8.94
C TRP A 101 3.70 7.58 -9.23
N GLN A 102 3.93 8.51 -10.16
CA GLN A 102 2.85 9.32 -10.74
C GLN A 102 2.08 8.50 -11.78
N ILE A 103 0.85 8.13 -11.47
CA ILE A 103 -0.03 7.41 -12.42
C ILE A 103 -0.93 8.46 -13.07
N ALA A 104 -0.71 8.68 -14.36
CA ALA A 104 -1.44 9.66 -15.15
C ALA A 104 -1.88 9.07 -16.49
N GLY A 105 -3.14 9.24 -16.84
CA GLY A 105 -3.74 8.73 -18.07
C GLY A 105 -5.27 8.88 -18.02
N GLU A 106 -5.95 8.95 -19.16
CA GLU A 106 -7.42 8.91 -19.24
C GLU A 106 -8.17 9.89 -18.31
N LYS A 107 -7.63 11.10 -18.10
CA LYS A 107 -8.17 12.11 -17.15
C LYS A 107 -8.17 11.66 -15.68
N PHE A 108 -7.43 10.60 -15.38
CA PHE A 108 -7.10 10.11 -14.05
C PHE A 108 -5.68 10.53 -13.65
N PHE A 109 -5.53 10.86 -12.38
CA PHE A 109 -4.25 11.16 -11.75
C PHE A 109 -4.29 10.64 -10.31
N ALA A 110 -3.24 9.95 -9.88
CA ALA A 110 -3.03 9.56 -8.50
C ALA A 110 -1.53 9.40 -8.21
N MET A 111 -1.16 9.63 -6.95
CA MET A 111 0.13 9.18 -6.45
C MET A 111 0.01 7.71 -6.04
N GLY A 112 0.80 6.87 -6.68
CA GLY A 112 0.90 5.44 -6.43
C GLY A 112 1.96 5.11 -5.39
N SER A 113 1.55 4.36 -4.37
CA SER A 113 2.39 3.77 -3.32
C SER A 113 2.21 2.26 -3.29
N GLY A 114 3.02 1.57 -2.49
CA GLY A 114 2.93 0.14 -2.27
C GLY A 114 3.80 -0.69 -3.22
N PRO A 115 3.79 -2.02 -3.06
CA PRO A 115 4.77 -2.89 -3.68
C PRO A 115 4.60 -3.04 -5.19
N MET A 116 3.49 -2.60 -5.80
CA MET A 116 3.36 -2.52 -7.26
C MET A 116 4.52 -1.73 -7.90
N ARG A 117 5.09 -0.77 -7.17
CA ARG A 117 6.24 0.02 -7.62
C ARG A 117 7.47 -0.86 -7.84
N ALA A 118 7.71 -1.85 -6.98
CA ALA A 118 8.79 -2.82 -7.12
C ALA A 118 8.58 -3.75 -8.32
N ALA A 119 7.33 -4.08 -8.65
CA ALA A 119 7.00 -4.86 -9.85
C ALA A 119 7.14 -4.03 -11.14
N PHE A 120 6.77 -2.75 -11.09
CA PHE A 120 6.91 -1.83 -12.22
C PHE A 120 8.38 -1.47 -12.48
N GLY A 121 9.15 -1.13 -11.44
CA GLY A 121 10.59 -0.91 -11.50
C GLY A 121 11.06 0.27 -12.37
N GLY A 122 10.16 1.13 -12.85
CA GLY A 122 10.46 2.21 -13.80
C GLY A 122 11.04 3.49 -13.18
N GLU A 123 11.05 3.63 -11.86
CA GLU A 123 11.65 4.78 -11.18
C GLU A 123 13.16 4.60 -11.02
N LYS A 124 13.95 5.65 -11.27
CA LYS A 124 15.42 5.65 -11.08
C LYS A 124 15.85 5.20 -9.68
N LEU A 125 15.02 5.42 -8.67
CA LEU A 125 15.23 4.96 -7.31
C LEU A 125 15.60 3.46 -7.25
N PHE A 126 14.96 2.62 -8.07
CA PHE A 126 15.20 1.18 -8.08
C PHE A 126 16.59 0.79 -8.64
N ASP A 127 17.27 1.68 -9.35
CA ASP A 127 18.67 1.49 -9.75
C ASP A 127 19.61 1.61 -8.54
N ASP A 128 19.27 2.48 -7.59
CA ASP A 128 20.05 2.72 -6.38
C ASP A 128 19.73 1.72 -5.27
N ILE A 129 18.45 1.36 -5.09
CA ILE A 129 18.00 0.53 -3.95
C ILE A 129 17.88 -0.96 -4.28
N GLY A 130 17.90 -1.35 -5.56
CA GLY A 130 17.59 -2.72 -5.99
C GLY A 130 16.10 -3.04 -5.80
N CYS A 131 15.76 -4.19 -5.21
CA CYS A 131 14.39 -4.51 -4.76
C CYS A 131 13.32 -4.64 -5.87
N ARG A 132 13.70 -4.64 -7.15
CA ARG A 132 12.77 -4.97 -8.25
C ARG A 132 12.26 -6.40 -8.08
N GLU A 133 10.97 -6.60 -8.32
CA GLU A 133 10.28 -7.87 -8.09
C GLU A 133 9.67 -8.39 -9.39
N GLN A 134 9.87 -9.69 -9.68
CA GLN A 134 9.03 -10.38 -10.67
C GLN A 134 7.81 -10.94 -9.94
N ALA A 135 6.70 -10.22 -10.01
CA ALA A 135 5.47 -10.57 -9.31
C ALA A 135 4.43 -11.15 -10.28
N THR A 136 3.67 -12.16 -9.84
CA THR A 136 2.51 -12.70 -10.58
C THR A 136 1.24 -11.88 -10.38
N HIS A 137 1.24 -10.98 -9.40
CA HIS A 137 0.15 -10.06 -9.05
C HIS A 137 0.77 -8.75 -8.54
N ALA A 138 0.03 -7.65 -8.66
CA ALA A 138 0.46 -6.34 -8.15
C ALA A 138 -0.52 -5.81 -7.10
N VAL A 139 0.00 -5.21 -6.03
CA VAL A 139 -0.80 -4.50 -5.02
C VAL A 139 -0.29 -3.08 -4.88
N GLY A 140 -1.19 -2.11 -5.02
CA GLY A 140 -0.90 -0.69 -4.91
C GLY A 140 -1.90 0.03 -4.03
N VAL A 141 -1.49 1.21 -3.55
CA VAL A 141 -2.35 2.17 -2.86
C VAL A 141 -2.31 3.46 -3.65
N LEU A 142 -3.49 4.01 -3.96
CA LEU A 142 -3.65 5.23 -4.74
C LEU A 142 -4.23 6.32 -3.86
N GLU A 143 -3.52 7.44 -3.75
CA GLU A 143 -4.08 8.64 -3.11
C GLU A 143 -4.93 9.40 -4.13
N THR A 144 -6.25 9.20 -4.07
CA THR A 144 -7.21 9.81 -5.00
C THR A 144 -8.64 9.79 -4.44
N ASN A 145 -9.50 10.65 -4.99
CA ASN A 145 -10.95 10.66 -4.71
C ASN A 145 -11.80 10.07 -5.87
N LYS A 146 -11.13 9.48 -6.87
CA LYS A 146 -11.74 8.83 -8.04
C LYS A 146 -11.39 7.35 -8.03
N VAL A 147 -12.32 6.51 -8.49
CA VAL A 147 -12.01 5.11 -8.81
C VAL A 147 -11.05 5.11 -10.02
N PRO A 148 -9.97 4.31 -10.01
CA PRO A 148 -9.09 4.19 -11.17
C PRO A 148 -9.85 3.65 -12.39
N PRO A 149 -9.45 4.04 -13.61
CA PRO A 149 -9.96 3.40 -14.83
C PRO A 149 -9.52 1.93 -14.92
N ASP A 150 -10.13 1.21 -15.85
CA ASP A 150 -9.94 -0.23 -16.08
C ASP A 150 -8.56 -0.64 -16.61
#